data_AF-A0AAV0LB59-F1
#
_entry.id   AF-A0AAV0LB59-F1
#
_cell.length_a   1.000
_cell.length_b   1.000
_cell.length_c   1.000
_cell.angle_alpha   90.00
_cell.angle_beta   90.00
_cell.angle_gamma   90.00
#
_symmetry.space_group_name_H-M   'P 1'
#
loop_
_entity.id
_entity.type
_entity.pdbx_description
1 polymer ?
#
loop_
_entity_poly.entity_id
_entity_poly.type
_entity_poly.pdbx_seq_one_letter_code
_entity_poly.pdbx_strand_id
1 'polypeptide(L)' 'MRPLDEAETTVVFEKLLKFTGNNLKNIVKSPAHDYCFRLEKNRVYYVSEALVKRATNIN' A
#
# COMPACT_ATOMS: atom_id res chain seq x y z
N MET A 1 -8.77 -4.54 6.83
CA MET A 1 -7.60 -4.25 5.96
C MET A 1 -8.11 -4.06 4.53
N ARG A 2 -8.81 -2.96 4.27
CA ARG A 2 -9.45 -2.74 2.97
C ARG A 2 -8.48 -2.15 1.95
N PRO A 3 -8.70 -2.33 0.64
CA PRO A 3 -8.02 -1.55 -0.39
C PRO A 3 -8.28 -0.05 -0.24
N LEU A 4 -7.35 0.77 -0.73
CA LEU A 4 -7.54 2.21 -0.84
C LEU A 4 -8.41 2.52 -2.05
N ASP A 5 -9.19 3.59 -1.95
CA ASP A 5 -9.91 4.14 -3.09
C ASP A 5 -8.95 4.99 -3.96
N GLU A 6 -9.38 5.36 -5.16
CA GLU A 6 -8.52 6.09 -6.12
C GLU A 6 -8.08 7.46 -5.58
N ALA A 7 -8.98 8.18 -4.90
CA ALA A 7 -8.68 9.45 -4.26
C ALA A 7 -7.64 9.30 -3.13
N GLU A 8 -7.83 8.31 -2.26
CA GLU A 8 -6.90 8.02 -1.15
C GLU A 8 -5.51 7.61 -1.68
N THR A 9 -5.51 6.79 -2.74
CA THR A 9 -4.31 6.30 -3.41
C THR A 9 -3.50 7.47 -3.98
N THR A 10 -4.17 8.42 -4.64
CA THR A 10 -3.54 9.61 -5.20
C THR A 10 -2.86 10.44 -4.12
N VAL A 11 -3.55 10.72 -3.01
CA VAL A 11 -3.00 11.52 -1.90
C VAL A 11 -1.77 10.87 -1.28
N VAL A 12 -1.79 9.54 -1.09
CA VAL A 12 -0.65 8.79 -0.55
C VAL A 12 0.53 8.85 -1.51
N PHE A 13 0.29 8.60 -2.80
CA PHE A 13 1.36 8.60 -3.80
C PHE A 13 1.95 9.98 -4.03
N GLU A 14 1.16 11.05 -4.04
CA GLU A 14 1.68 12.42 -4.13
C GLU A 14 2.61 12.74 -2.96
N LYS A 15 2.23 12.34 -1.74
CA LYS A 15 3.06 12.55 -0.57
C LYS A 15 4.36 11.74 -0.66
N LEU A 16 4.29 10.46 -1.01
CA LEU A 16 5.47 9.62 -1.16
C LEU A 16 6.39 10.13 -2.27
N LEU A 17 5.84 10.52 -3.41
CA LEU A 17 6.58 11.05 -4.55
C LEU A 17 7.42 12.27 -4.17
N LYS A 18 6.92 13.16 -3.30
CA LYS A 18 7.67 14.31 -2.79
C LYS A 18 8.94 13.92 -2.02
N PHE A 19 8.96 12.74 -1.36
CA PHE A 19 10.11 12.28 -0.58
C PHE A 19 11.02 11.32 -1.36
N THR A 20 10.44 10.44 -2.19
CA THR A 20 11.19 9.38 -2.87
C THR A 20 11.51 9.67 -4.32
N GLY A 21 10.80 10.62 -4.96
CA GLY A 21 10.92 10.89 -6.39
C GLY A 21 10.76 9.63 -7.24
N ASN A 22 11.68 9.43 -8.19
CA ASN A 22 11.66 8.30 -9.12
C ASN A 22 11.76 6.92 -8.44
N ASN A 23 12.27 6.84 -7.21
CA ASN A 23 12.39 5.57 -6.47
C ASN A 23 11.03 5.01 -6.03
N LEU A 24 9.95 5.79 -6.12
CA LEU A 24 8.60 5.33 -5.81
C LEU A 24 8.20 4.09 -6.62
N LYS A 25 8.70 3.96 -7.86
CA LYS A 25 8.45 2.81 -8.72
C LYS A 25 8.90 1.49 -8.07
N ASN A 26 9.98 1.51 -7.29
CA ASN A 26 10.50 0.32 -6.62
C ASN A 26 9.60 -0.13 -5.46
N ILE A 27 8.90 0.82 -4.83
CA ILE A 27 7.93 0.54 -3.75
C ILE A 27 6.66 -0.09 -4.34
N VAL A 28 6.22 0.40 -5.51
CA VAL A 28 5.01 -0.11 -6.18
C VAL A 28 5.26 -1.44 -6.89
N LYS A 29 6.40 -1.57 -7.56
CA LYS A 29 6.80 -2.76 -8.31
C LYS A 29 8.09 -3.32 -7.71
N SER A 30 7.97 -3.92 -6.54
CA SER A 30 9.09 -4.67 -5.96
C SER A 30 9.21 -6.01 -6.71
N PRO A 31 10.35 -6.31 -7.34
CA PRO A 31 10.52 -7.56 -8.09
C PRO A 31 10.65 -8.80 -7.19
N ALA A 32 10.90 -8.61 -5.90
CA ALA A 32 11.13 -9.72 -4.96
C ALA A 32 9.86 -10.16 -4.23
N HIS A 33 8.95 -9.23 -3.92
CA HIS A 33 7.82 -9.49 -3.05
C HIS A 33 6.61 -8.64 -3.40
N ASP A 34 5.44 -9.27 -3.44
CA ASP A 34 4.16 -8.61 -3.65
C ASP A 34 3.72 -7.88 -2.36
N TYR A 35 3.88 -6.56 -2.36
CA TYR A 35 3.41 -5.67 -1.31
C TYR A 35 2.29 -4.77 -1.83
N CYS A 36 1.35 -4.44 -0.96
CA CYS A 36 0.23 -3.57 -1.28
C CYS A 36 -0.05 -2.57 -0.15
N PHE A 37 -0.69 -1.46 -0.52
CA PHE A 37 -1.21 -0.51 0.44
C PHE A 37 -2.62 -0.93 0.88
N ARG A 38 -2.85 -0.92 2.20
CA ARG A 38 -4.15 -1.21 2.82
C ARG A 38 -4.51 -0.16 3.85
N LEU A 39 -5.80 0.17 3.93
CA LEU A 39 -6.34 1.03 4.96
C LEU A 39 -6.95 0.18 6.08
N GLU A 40 -6.59 0.52 7.30
CA GLU A 40 -7.17 -0.04 8.52
C GLU A 40 -7.24 1.04 9.59
N LYS A 41 -8.43 1.24 10.20
CA LYS A 41 -8.64 2.23 11.29
C LYS A 41 -8.01 3.60 11.01
N ASN A 42 -8.24 4.14 9.81
CA ASN A 42 -7.72 5.43 9.32
C ASN A 42 -6.18 5.52 9.20
N ARG A 43 -5.49 4.39 9.08
CA ARG A 43 -4.05 4.33 8.83
C ARG A 43 -3.76 3.49 7.60
N VAL A 44 -2.83 3.99 6.78
CA VAL A 44 -2.36 3.28 5.58
C VAL A 44 -1.13 2.46 5.95
N TYR A 45 -1.18 1.18 5.61
CA TYR A 45 -0.12 0.20 5.84
C TYR A 45 0.45 -0.27 4.50
N TYR A 46 1.78 -0.39 4.42
CA TYR A 46 2.46 -1.08 3.33
C TYR A 46 2.85 -2.48 3.81
N VAL A 47 2.17 -3.49 3.31
CA VAL A 47 2.24 -4.87 3.85
C VAL A 47 2.24 -5.89 2.72
N SER A 48 2.80 -7.08 2.99
CA SER A 48 2.83 -8.16 2.01
C SER A 48 1.41 -8.69 1.74
N GLU A 49 1.12 -9.01 0.47
CA GLU A 49 -0.19 -9.54 0.10
C GLU A 49 -0.53 -10.84 0.84
N ALA A 50 0.47 -11.68 1.09
CA ALA A 50 0.31 -12.91 1.86
C ALA A 50 -0.23 -12.66 3.27
N LEU A 51 0.23 -11.61 3.94
CA LEU A 51 -0.25 -11.22 5.27
C LEU A 51 -1.68 -10.67 5.18
N VAL A 52 -1.97 -9.83 4.18
CA VAL A 52 -3.32 -9.29 3.97
C VAL A 52 -4.35 -10.41 3.79
N LYS A 53 -4.05 -11.40 2.93
CA LYS A 53 -4.95 -12.55 2.67
C LYS A 53 -5.30 -13.33 3.95
N ARG A 54 -4.35 -13.43 4.89
CA ARG A 54 -4.57 -14.05 6.21
C ARG A 54 -5.36 -13.13 7.14
N ALA A 55 -5.04 -11.83 7.15
CA ALA A 55 -5.69 -10.85 8.00
C ALA A 55 -7.16 -10.60 7.63
N THR A 56 -7.55 -10.81 6.37
CA THR A 56 -8.94 -10.71 5.91
C THR A 56 -9.79 -11.96 6.17
N ASN A 57 -9.22 -13.03 6.77
CA ASN A 57 -9.92 -14.28 7.02
C ASN A 57 -10.76 -14.24 8.31
N ILE A 58 -10.45 -13.34 9.24
CA ILE A 58 -11.24 -13.13 10.45
C ILE A 58 -12.23 -12.00 10.16
N ASN A 59 -13.48 -12.39 9.92
CA ASN A 59 -14.64 -11.50 9.83
C ASN A 59 -15.50 -11.73 11.08
#